data_AF-A0A9R1RAM4-F1
#
_entry.id   AF-A0A9R1RAM4-F1
#
_cell.length_a   1.000
_cell.length_b   1.000
_cell.length_c   1.000
_cell.angle_alpha   90.00
_cell.angle_beta   90.00
_cell.angle_gamma   90.00
#
_symmetry.space_group_name_H-M   'P 1'
#
loop_
_entity.id
_entity.type
_entity.pdbx_description
1 polymer ?
#
loop_
_entity_poly.entity_id
_entity_poly.type
_entity_poly.pdbx_seq_one_letter_code
_entity_poly.pdbx_strand_id
1 'polypeptide(L)'
;MKFKASFTDDGISLLDKRFLPAIDKVGRVCHVYLTPTHAMLLHNLLGSTGPEGDGPQCVAQFAKDLLFREYNVSSRDGNRVAFSVDVALLHRAIRSALAVHAQSPADGDAPAAIQVKLVNKQTPGSRSAAPFLTFETKGARSAVVQDVPISKPLSRSDVARLQDALDAAQELPETLVQVPDLQQLQNLVDRLKNIGDLLSVTVTQYGDLHLQVSTSLVTVGSEFKRLRILGARANAPVVDQNVSATIRMEMAVERGEALSVQVSMKHLVKSLQCHLAKPDCTFYVLLPMVLA
;
A
#
# COMPACT_ATOMS: atom_id res chain seq x y z
N MET A 1 20.23 -14.01 10.14
CA MET A 1 19.90 -13.09 9.03
C MET A 1 20.62 -11.79 9.31
N LYS A 2 21.12 -11.11 8.29
CA LYS A 2 21.80 -9.81 8.43
C LYS A 2 21.16 -8.84 7.43
N PHE A 3 20.89 -7.63 7.89
CA PHE A 3 20.46 -6.54 7.04
C PHE A 3 21.18 -5.27 7.49
N LYS A 4 21.78 -4.57 6.54
CA LYS A 4 22.37 -3.24 6.72
C LYS A 4 22.18 -2.46 5.43
N ALA A 5 21.68 -1.23 5.53
CA ALA A 5 21.54 -0.34 4.40
C ALA A 5 21.77 1.12 4.80
N SER A 6 22.06 1.97 3.83
CA SER A 6 22.13 3.42 3.99
C SER A 6 21.14 4.08 3.04
N PHE A 7 20.25 4.93 3.55
CA PHE A 7 19.23 5.56 2.71
C PHE A 7 19.80 6.59 1.74
N THR A 8 19.13 6.76 0.60
CA THR A 8 19.21 7.97 -0.22
C THR A 8 18.37 9.07 0.45
N ASP A 9 18.70 10.35 0.22
CA ASP A 9 17.92 11.48 0.77
C ASP A 9 16.47 11.47 0.25
N ASP A 10 16.30 11.17 -1.04
CA ASP A 10 14.97 11.05 -1.67
C ASP A 10 14.20 9.84 -1.14
N GLY A 11 14.85 8.69 -0.99
CA GLY A 11 14.22 7.45 -0.54
C GLY A 11 13.65 7.56 0.87
N ILE A 12 14.42 8.13 1.81
CA ILE A 12 13.92 8.32 3.18
C ILE A 12 12.83 9.40 3.26
N SER A 13 12.96 10.49 2.49
CA SER A 13 11.94 11.55 2.38
C SER A 13 10.63 11.00 1.78
N LEU A 14 10.72 10.09 0.80
CA LEU A 14 9.59 9.40 0.19
C LEU A 14 8.85 8.54 1.21
N LEU A 15 9.59 7.75 2.01
CA LEU A 15 8.99 6.92 3.07
C LEU A 15 8.30 7.78 4.13
N ASP A 16 8.99 8.83 4.63
CA ASP A 16 8.50 9.75 5.66
C ASP A 16 7.24 10.51 5.24
N LYS A 17 7.29 11.19 4.10
CA LYS A 17 6.26 12.16 3.72
C LYS A 17 5.07 11.55 3.00
N ARG A 18 5.23 10.36 2.40
CA ARG A 18 4.24 9.78 1.48
C ARG A 18 3.74 8.42 1.94
N PHE A 19 4.63 7.44 2.06
CA PHE A 19 4.20 6.04 2.22
C PHE A 19 3.89 5.62 3.65
N LEU A 20 4.69 6.00 4.64
CA LEU A 20 4.40 5.65 6.04
C LEU A 20 3.11 6.30 6.57
N PRO A 21 2.81 7.58 6.26
CA PRO A 21 1.51 8.16 6.60
C PRO A 21 0.33 7.42 5.94
N ALA A 22 0.47 7.02 4.68
CA ALA A 22 -0.57 6.29 3.97
C ALA A 22 -0.82 4.90 4.58
N ILE A 23 0.23 4.14 4.86
CA ILE A 23 0.15 2.79 5.41
C ILE A 23 -0.40 2.79 6.85
N ASP A 24 -0.02 3.79 7.66
CA ASP A 24 -0.53 3.93 9.04
C ASP A 24 -2.06 4.09 9.09
N LYS A 25 -2.66 4.68 8.04
CA LYS A 25 -4.12 4.78 7.90
C LYS A 25 -4.80 3.46 7.52
N VAL A 26 -4.07 2.58 6.83
CA VAL A 26 -4.57 1.25 6.44
C VAL A 26 -4.57 0.33 7.66
N GLY A 27 -3.42 0.26 8.36
CA GLY A 27 -3.30 -0.49 9.59
C GLY A 27 -2.01 -0.22 10.37
N ARG A 28 -2.09 -0.52 11.67
CA ARG A 28 -1.04 -0.20 12.65
C ARG A 28 0.24 -1.02 12.48
N VAL A 29 0.12 -2.25 11.99
CA VAL A 29 1.25 -3.17 11.79
C VAL A 29 1.37 -3.53 10.32
N CYS A 30 2.59 -3.49 9.79
CA CYS A 30 2.90 -3.99 8.45
C CYS A 30 4.07 -4.97 8.49
N HIS A 31 4.21 -5.76 7.43
CA HIS A 31 5.39 -6.55 7.17
C HIS A 31 6.37 -5.76 6.32
N VAL A 32 7.61 -5.66 6.77
CA VAL A 32 8.72 -5.21 5.96
C VAL A 32 9.29 -6.44 5.27
N TYR A 33 9.30 -6.46 3.95
CA TYR A 33 9.83 -7.55 3.15
C TYR A 33 11.03 -7.07 2.32
N LEU A 34 12.19 -7.62 2.61
CA LEU A 34 13.47 -7.24 2.05
C LEU A 34 13.97 -8.37 1.15
N THR A 35 14.24 -8.04 -0.11
CA THR A 35 14.72 -8.95 -1.14
C THR A 35 15.97 -8.36 -1.80
N PRO A 36 16.76 -9.14 -2.58
CA PRO A 36 17.94 -8.61 -3.26
C PRO A 36 17.67 -7.45 -4.24
N THR A 37 16.43 -7.26 -4.68
CA THR A 37 16.05 -6.27 -5.70
C THR A 37 15.10 -5.20 -5.18
N HIS A 38 14.29 -5.52 -4.18
CA HIS A 38 13.24 -4.64 -3.67
C HIS A 38 13.16 -4.66 -2.15
N ALA A 39 12.73 -3.53 -1.59
CA ALA A 39 12.15 -3.46 -0.26
C ALA A 39 10.67 -3.14 -0.39
N MET A 40 9.85 -3.79 0.44
CA MET A 40 8.40 -3.68 0.36
C MET A 40 7.79 -3.49 1.75
N LEU A 41 6.67 -2.78 1.79
CA LEU A 41 5.79 -2.68 2.95
C LEU A 41 4.47 -3.34 2.59
N LEU A 42 4.11 -4.38 3.34
CA LEU A 42 3.03 -5.29 3.04
C LEU A 42 2.03 -5.31 4.20
N HIS A 43 0.74 -5.10 3.92
CA HIS A 43 -0.32 -5.15 4.92
C HIS A 43 -1.36 -6.19 4.54
N ASN A 44 -1.75 -7.01 5.51
CA ASN A 44 -2.80 -8.04 5.41
C ASN A 44 -2.65 -9.09 4.26
N LEU A 45 -1.44 -9.34 3.75
CA LEU A 45 -1.22 -10.37 2.72
C LEU A 45 -1.26 -11.82 3.25
N LEU A 46 -0.92 -12.04 4.52
CA LEU A 46 -0.86 -13.39 5.08
C LEU A 46 -2.19 -13.89 5.64
N GLY A 47 -3.22 -13.02 5.71
CA GLY A 47 -4.58 -13.34 6.14
C GLY A 47 -4.71 -13.92 7.55
N SER A 48 -5.58 -13.34 8.36
CA SER A 48 -6.31 -14.13 9.36
C SER A 48 -7.55 -14.67 8.66
N THR A 49 -7.60 -15.98 8.42
CA THR A 49 -8.76 -16.68 7.85
C THR A 49 -9.90 -16.68 8.87
N GLY A 50 -10.74 -15.64 8.83
CA GLY A 50 -11.95 -15.55 9.65
C GLY A 50 -13.03 -14.74 8.94
N PRO A 51 -14.32 -15.05 9.15
CA PRO A 51 -15.44 -14.35 8.50
C PRO A 51 -15.58 -12.86 8.92
N GLU A 52 -14.80 -12.41 9.91
CA GLU A 52 -14.69 -11.01 10.35
C GLU A 52 -13.27 -10.41 10.18
N GLY A 53 -12.41 -11.01 9.34
CA GLY A 53 -11.04 -10.54 9.07
C GLY A 53 -10.82 -10.27 7.59
N ASP A 54 -9.97 -9.37 7.16
CA ASP A 54 -9.15 -8.34 7.81
C ASP A 54 -9.08 -7.20 6.75
N GLY A 55 -8.71 -5.97 7.10
CA GLY A 55 -8.85 -4.78 6.23
C GLY A 55 -8.24 -4.89 4.82
N PRO A 56 -8.30 -3.83 4.00
CA PRO A 56 -7.75 -3.89 2.65
C PRO A 56 -6.27 -4.30 2.65
N GLN A 57 -5.92 -5.20 1.73
CA GLN A 57 -4.53 -5.58 1.50
C GLN A 57 -3.79 -4.42 0.85
N CYS A 58 -2.56 -4.16 1.30
CA CYS A 58 -1.76 -3.06 0.76
C CYS A 58 -0.34 -3.56 0.47
N VAL A 59 0.15 -3.23 -0.73
CA VAL A 59 1.49 -3.53 -1.20
C VAL A 59 2.13 -2.23 -1.65
N ALA A 60 3.20 -1.82 -0.97
CA ALA A 60 4.08 -0.76 -1.43
C ALA A 60 5.45 -1.37 -1.75
N GLN A 61 5.84 -1.36 -3.02
CA GLN A 61 7.09 -1.94 -3.50
C GLN A 61 8.04 -0.85 -3.99
N PHE A 62 9.29 -0.93 -3.59
CA PHE A 62 10.33 0.01 -3.97
C PHE A 62 11.54 -0.75 -4.51
N ALA A 63 12.09 -0.29 -5.63
CA ALA A 63 13.40 -0.74 -6.08
C ALA A 63 14.45 -0.41 -5.01
N LYS A 64 15.37 -1.34 -4.72
CA LYS A 64 16.36 -1.13 -3.66
C LYS A 64 17.19 0.14 -3.88
N ASP A 65 17.51 0.43 -5.14
CA ASP A 65 18.40 1.54 -5.52
C ASP A 65 17.70 2.90 -5.42
N LEU A 66 16.36 2.92 -5.40
CA LEU A 66 15.59 4.13 -5.10
C LEU A 66 15.70 4.49 -3.61
N LEU A 67 15.61 3.48 -2.73
CA LEU A 67 15.59 3.70 -1.29
C LEU A 67 16.99 3.80 -0.67
N PHE A 68 17.96 3.07 -1.20
CA PHE A 68 19.24 2.84 -0.53
C PHE A 68 20.44 3.09 -1.47
N ARG A 69 21.47 3.77 -0.93
CA ARG A 69 22.80 3.89 -1.57
C ARG A 69 23.62 2.61 -1.38
N GLU A 70 23.66 2.11 -0.16
CA GLU A 70 24.25 0.82 0.19
C GLU A 70 23.14 -0.11 0.66
N TYR A 71 23.12 -1.33 0.15
CA TYR A 71 22.11 -2.32 0.50
C TYR A 71 22.74 -3.70 0.63
N ASN A 72 22.73 -4.25 1.85
CA ASN A 72 23.22 -5.59 2.14
C ASN A 72 22.14 -6.37 2.90
N VAL A 73 21.62 -7.40 2.25
CA VAL A 73 20.70 -8.37 2.84
C VAL A 73 21.28 -9.77 2.69
N SER A 74 21.36 -10.51 3.80
CA SER A 74 21.87 -11.87 3.82
C SER A 74 20.98 -12.77 4.67
N SER A 75 20.45 -13.81 4.05
CA SER A 75 19.55 -14.79 4.66
C SER A 75 19.80 -16.18 4.11
N ARG A 76 19.47 -17.20 4.89
CA ARG A 76 19.55 -18.61 4.46
C ARG A 76 18.41 -19.02 3.52
N ASP A 77 17.61 -18.07 3.08
CA ASP A 77 16.39 -18.26 2.28
C ASP A 77 16.41 -17.31 1.07
N GLY A 78 17.36 -17.55 0.16
CA GLY A 78 17.52 -16.73 -1.05
C GLY A 78 17.74 -15.23 -0.76
N ASN A 79 18.39 -14.88 0.36
CA ASN A 79 18.57 -13.49 0.79
C ASN A 79 17.27 -12.69 0.98
N ARG A 80 16.17 -13.39 1.30
CA ARG A 80 14.90 -12.80 1.68
C ARG A 80 14.77 -12.71 3.19
N VAL A 81 14.29 -11.56 3.67
CA VAL A 81 14.04 -11.32 5.10
C VAL A 81 12.70 -10.60 5.23
N ALA A 82 11.80 -11.16 6.04
CA ALA A 82 10.51 -10.55 6.36
C ALA A 82 10.33 -10.46 7.87
N PHE A 83 9.72 -9.38 8.35
CA PHE A 83 9.33 -9.21 9.76
C PHE A 83 8.21 -8.18 9.86
N SER A 84 7.49 -8.21 10.97
CA SER A 84 6.40 -7.27 11.27
C SER A 84 6.91 -6.12 12.13
N VAL A 85 6.37 -4.93 11.91
CA VAL A 85 6.72 -3.70 12.64
C VAL A 85 5.50 -2.82 12.86
N ASP A 86 5.45 -2.13 13.99
CA ASP A 86 4.47 -1.06 14.24
C ASP A 86 4.84 0.17 13.39
N VAL A 87 3.93 0.59 12.52
CA VAL A 87 4.15 1.63 11.52
C VAL A 87 4.43 2.98 12.19
N ALA A 88 3.76 3.29 13.31
CA ALA A 88 3.95 4.52 14.04
C ALA A 88 5.34 4.59 14.69
N LEU A 89 5.84 3.47 15.22
CA LEU A 89 7.21 3.39 15.77
C LEU A 89 8.26 3.55 14.67
N LEU A 90 8.07 2.89 13.51
CA LEU A 90 8.94 3.02 12.36
C LEU A 90 9.00 4.46 11.84
N HIS A 91 7.83 5.08 11.66
CA HIS A 91 7.71 6.45 11.17
C HIS A 91 8.33 7.46 12.15
N ARG A 92 8.07 7.31 13.46
CA ARG A 92 8.74 8.12 14.49
C ARG A 92 10.26 8.00 14.41
N ALA A 93 10.76 6.79 14.14
CA ALA A 93 12.20 6.56 14.07
C ALA A 93 12.86 7.29 12.89
N ILE A 94 12.25 7.18 11.72
CA ILE A 94 12.67 7.88 10.51
C ILE A 94 12.63 9.41 10.70
N ARG A 95 11.55 9.94 11.30
CA ARG A 95 11.44 11.39 11.57
C ARG A 95 12.55 11.92 12.49
N SER A 96 12.91 11.15 13.51
CA SER A 96 14.00 11.54 14.41
C SER A 96 15.35 11.53 13.70
N ALA A 97 15.59 10.52 12.85
CA ALA A 97 16.83 10.44 12.07
C ALA A 97 16.93 11.60 11.07
N LEU A 98 15.82 11.93 10.38
CA LEU A 98 15.73 13.06 9.47
C LEU A 98 15.97 14.42 10.16
N ALA A 99 15.42 14.62 11.35
CA ALA A 99 15.59 15.86 12.09
C ALA A 99 17.06 16.16 12.42
N VAL A 100 17.86 15.13 12.70
CA VAL A 100 19.31 15.27 12.96
C VAL A 100 20.12 15.34 11.67
N HIS A 101 19.71 14.59 10.63
CA HIS A 101 20.33 14.67 9.31
C HIS A 101 20.24 16.06 8.69
N ALA A 102 19.11 16.76 8.87
CA ALA A 102 18.93 18.14 8.42
C ALA A 102 19.87 19.14 9.11
N GLN A 103 20.53 18.77 10.21
CA GLN A 103 21.49 19.60 10.94
C GLN A 103 22.95 19.32 10.52
N SER A 104 23.18 18.55 9.45
CA SER A 104 24.54 18.27 8.94
C SER A 104 25.21 19.54 8.41
N PRO A 105 26.54 19.72 8.58
CA PRO A 105 27.21 20.97 8.22
C PRO A 105 27.32 21.12 6.70
N ALA A 106 27.25 22.37 6.22
CA ALA A 106 27.39 22.73 4.80
C ALA A 106 28.84 22.75 4.30
N ASP A 107 29.83 22.58 5.19
CA ASP A 107 31.25 22.68 4.87
C ASP A 107 31.85 21.31 4.56
N GLY A 108 32.00 21.02 3.26
CA GLY A 108 33.02 20.14 2.66
C GLY A 108 33.01 18.64 2.98
N ASP A 109 32.36 18.21 4.06
CA ASP A 109 32.29 16.82 4.49
C ASP A 109 31.05 16.13 3.89
N ALA A 110 31.18 14.87 3.50
CA ALA A 110 30.06 14.15 2.88
C ALA A 110 28.87 14.07 3.86
N PRO A 111 27.62 14.35 3.40
CA PRO A 111 26.46 14.32 4.28
C PRO A 111 26.33 12.94 4.92
N ALA A 112 26.28 12.91 6.25
CA ALA A 112 26.23 11.69 7.03
C ALA A 112 24.98 10.87 6.67
N ALA A 113 25.16 9.72 6.03
CA ALA A 113 24.03 8.90 5.60
C ALA A 113 23.24 8.34 6.80
N ILE A 114 21.91 8.32 6.69
CA ILE A 114 21.05 7.61 7.63
C ILE A 114 21.21 6.11 7.37
N GLN A 115 21.76 5.39 8.34
CA GLN A 115 21.94 3.94 8.27
C GLN A 115 20.82 3.22 8.99
N VAL A 116 20.43 2.07 8.45
CA VAL A 116 19.49 1.14 9.09
C VAL A 116 20.12 -0.24 9.14
N LYS A 117 19.99 -0.90 10.30
CA LYS A 117 20.52 -2.25 10.50
C LYS A 117 19.60 -3.10 11.35
N LEU A 118 19.55 -4.38 11.00
CA LEU A 118 18.88 -5.40 11.79
C LEU A 118 19.87 -5.92 12.85
N VAL A 119 19.53 -5.75 14.12
CA VAL A 119 20.36 -6.16 15.26
C VAL A 119 19.55 -6.91 16.29
N ASN A 120 20.19 -7.87 16.95
CA ASN A 120 19.63 -8.52 18.13
C ASN A 120 20.24 -7.89 19.38
N LYS A 121 19.40 -7.32 20.24
CA LYS A 121 19.83 -6.69 21.49
C LYS A 121 19.26 -7.46 22.68
N GLN A 122 20.07 -7.65 23.71
CA GLN A 122 19.56 -8.13 24.99
C GLN A 122 18.82 -7.00 25.68
N THR A 123 17.54 -7.20 25.97
CA THR A 123 16.75 -6.22 26.71
C THR A 123 16.98 -6.41 28.21
N PRO A 124 17.01 -5.32 29.00
CA PRO A 124 17.13 -5.42 30.46
C PRO A 124 16.02 -6.32 31.03
N GLY A 125 16.40 -7.38 31.74
CA GLY A 125 15.46 -8.33 32.36
C GLY A 125 15.07 -9.54 31.51
N SER A 126 15.49 -9.64 30.24
CA SER A 126 15.27 -10.83 29.41
C SER A 126 16.55 -11.66 29.27
N ARG A 127 16.42 -12.99 29.39
CA ARG A 127 17.51 -13.93 29.06
C ARG A 127 17.69 -14.16 27.55
N SER A 128 16.76 -13.66 26.72
CA SER A 128 16.78 -13.84 25.27
C SER A 128 16.95 -12.50 24.56
N ALA A 129 17.77 -12.49 23.50
CA ALA A 129 17.95 -11.32 22.66
C ALA A 129 16.71 -11.09 21.78
N ALA A 130 16.24 -9.84 21.73
CA ALA A 130 15.12 -9.41 20.91
C ALA A 130 15.63 -8.71 19.64
N PRO A 131 14.93 -8.86 18.50
CA PRO A 131 15.31 -8.21 17.26
C PRO A 131 14.82 -6.75 17.22
N PHE A 132 15.69 -5.87 16.75
CA PHE A 132 15.41 -4.45 16.54
C PHE A 132 15.88 -4.02 15.16
N LEU A 133 15.13 -3.08 14.58
CA LEU A 133 15.56 -2.29 13.45
C LEU A 133 16.16 -0.99 13.99
N THR A 134 17.48 -0.87 13.95
CA THR A 134 18.20 0.29 14.49
C THR A 134 18.50 1.29 13.38
N PHE A 135 18.08 2.53 13.58
CA PHE A 135 18.41 3.68 12.76
C PHE A 135 19.55 4.45 13.40
N GLU A 136 20.59 4.75 12.63
CA GLU A 136 21.76 5.50 13.08
C GLU A 136 22.01 6.67 12.15
N THR A 137 22.17 7.86 12.71
CA THR A 137 22.54 9.07 11.97
C THR A 137 23.48 9.92 12.81
N LYS A 138 24.35 10.68 12.14
CA LYS A 138 25.27 11.63 12.76
C LYS A 138 25.02 13.00 12.15
N GLY A 139 24.51 13.95 12.92
CA GLY A 139 24.46 15.36 12.53
C GLY A 139 25.76 16.09 12.91
N ALA A 140 25.83 17.39 12.61
CA ALA A 140 27.01 18.20 12.90
C ALA A 140 27.39 18.24 14.39
N ARG A 141 26.39 18.19 15.28
CA ARG A 141 26.56 18.38 16.74
C ARG A 141 25.95 17.26 17.60
N SER A 142 25.31 16.28 16.97
CA SER A 142 24.56 15.25 17.67
C SER A 142 24.51 13.97 16.85
N ALA A 143 24.37 12.82 17.51
CA ALA A 143 24.11 11.55 16.86
C ALA A 143 22.82 10.95 17.43
N VAL A 144 22.03 10.33 16.58
CA VAL A 144 20.81 9.61 16.99
C VAL A 144 20.96 8.15 16.65
N VAL A 145 20.73 7.32 17.66
CA VAL A 145 20.56 5.88 17.53
C VAL A 145 19.17 5.56 18.05
N GLN A 146 18.33 5.00 17.19
CA GLN A 146 16.94 4.73 17.53
C GLN A 146 16.59 3.30 17.19
N ASP A 147 16.10 2.58 18.20
CA ASP A 147 15.76 1.17 18.09
C ASP A 147 14.26 1.01 17.93
N VAL A 148 13.83 0.43 16.81
CA VAL A 148 12.45 0.05 16.57
C VAL A 148 12.30 -1.44 16.86
N PRO A 149 11.49 -1.85 17.85
CA PRO A 149 11.22 -3.26 18.09
C PRO A 149 10.48 -3.85 16.90
N ILE A 150 10.89 -5.04 16.48
CA ILE A 150 10.23 -5.78 15.41
C ILE A 150 9.84 -7.18 15.90
N SER A 151 8.97 -7.85 15.14
CA SER A 151 8.70 -9.26 15.40
C SER A 151 9.94 -10.11 15.11
N LYS A 152 9.92 -11.36 15.59
CA LYS A 152 10.93 -12.34 15.15
C LYS A 152 10.85 -12.44 13.62
N PRO A 153 11.99 -12.44 12.91
CA PRO A 153 11.98 -12.66 11.47
C PRO A 153 11.15 -13.89 11.13
N LEU A 154 10.33 -13.77 10.09
CA LEU A 154 9.40 -14.81 9.68
C LEU A 154 10.14 -16.11 9.35
N SER A 155 9.46 -17.23 9.58
CA SER A 155 9.99 -18.55 9.21
C SER A 155 10.04 -18.70 7.68
N ARG A 156 10.82 -19.65 7.17
CA ARG A 156 10.92 -19.89 5.72
C ARG A 156 9.55 -20.21 5.08
N SER A 157 8.73 -20.99 5.78
CA SER A 157 7.37 -21.31 5.32
C SER A 157 6.48 -20.07 5.27
N ASP A 158 6.63 -19.15 6.24
CA ASP A 158 5.85 -17.91 6.25
C ASP A 158 6.32 -16.93 5.17
N VAL A 159 7.62 -16.87 4.90
CA VAL A 159 8.19 -16.08 3.79
C VAL A 159 7.71 -16.63 2.45
N ALA A 160 7.67 -17.95 2.27
CA ALA A 160 7.12 -18.57 1.06
C ALA A 160 5.65 -18.21 0.88
N ARG A 161 4.81 -18.39 1.92
CA ARG A 161 3.39 -17.98 1.88
C ARG A 161 3.20 -16.49 1.57
N LEU A 162 4.06 -15.63 2.12
CA LEU A 162 4.02 -14.20 1.86
C LEU A 162 4.37 -13.89 0.39
N GLN A 163 5.33 -14.62 -0.18
CA GLN A 163 5.69 -14.50 -1.59
C GLN A 163 4.54 -14.98 -2.50
N ASP A 164 3.96 -16.14 -2.22
CA ASP A 164 2.84 -16.68 -3.01
C ASP A 164 1.65 -15.72 -3.01
N ALA A 165 1.32 -15.14 -1.85
CA ALA A 165 0.28 -14.13 -1.72
C ALA A 165 0.61 -12.82 -2.47
N LEU A 166 1.88 -12.43 -2.51
CA LEU A 166 2.33 -11.26 -3.28
C LEU A 166 2.22 -11.52 -4.78
N ASP A 167 2.65 -12.69 -5.24
CA ASP A 167 2.61 -13.07 -6.66
C ASP A 167 1.16 -13.12 -7.16
N ALA A 168 0.25 -13.71 -6.37
CA ALA A 168 -1.19 -13.71 -6.66
C ALA A 168 -1.79 -12.29 -6.70
N ALA A 169 -1.34 -11.39 -5.83
CA ALA A 169 -1.84 -10.01 -5.78
C ALA A 169 -1.30 -9.12 -6.92
N GLN A 170 -0.25 -9.55 -7.63
CA GLN A 170 0.39 -8.80 -8.71
C GLN A 170 -0.16 -9.13 -10.10
N GLU A 171 -1.06 -10.10 -10.23
CA GLU A 171 -1.72 -10.40 -11.50
C GLU A 171 -2.57 -9.20 -11.95
N LEU A 172 -2.11 -8.50 -12.98
CA LEU A 172 -2.81 -7.35 -13.54
C LEU A 172 -3.92 -7.82 -14.51
N PRO A 173 -5.19 -7.52 -14.23
CA PRO A 173 -6.29 -7.79 -15.16
C PRO A 173 -6.23 -6.99 -16.46
N GLU A 174 -6.97 -7.46 -17.47
CA GLU A 174 -6.94 -6.94 -18.84
C GLU A 174 -7.49 -5.52 -19.01
N THR A 175 -8.30 -4.99 -18.08
CA THR A 175 -8.94 -3.68 -18.21
C THR A 175 -8.64 -2.80 -16.99
N LEU A 176 -7.80 -1.78 -17.16
CA LEU A 176 -7.44 -0.83 -16.12
C LEU A 176 -8.09 0.52 -16.37
N VAL A 177 -8.83 1.05 -15.39
CA VAL A 177 -9.47 2.37 -15.53
C VAL A 177 -8.75 3.41 -14.68
N GLN A 178 -8.23 4.43 -15.34
CA GLN A 178 -7.55 5.54 -14.69
C GLN A 178 -8.55 6.50 -14.09
N VAL A 179 -8.47 6.72 -12.78
CA VAL A 179 -9.28 7.73 -12.09
C VAL A 179 -8.41 8.98 -11.85
N PRO A 180 -8.82 10.16 -12.36
CA PRO A 180 -7.96 11.35 -12.38
C PRO A 180 -7.83 12.06 -11.04
N ASP A 181 -8.83 11.98 -10.14
CA ASP A 181 -8.80 12.68 -8.85
C ASP A 181 -9.26 11.78 -7.69
N LEU A 182 -8.29 11.30 -6.91
CA LEU A 182 -8.53 10.51 -5.70
C LEU A 182 -9.20 11.30 -4.57
N GLN A 183 -8.97 12.61 -4.49
CA GLN A 183 -9.60 13.45 -3.47
C GLN A 183 -11.08 13.62 -3.76
N GLN A 184 -11.44 13.84 -5.03
CA GLN A 184 -12.83 13.89 -5.45
C GLN A 184 -13.55 12.56 -5.17
N LEU A 185 -12.89 11.44 -5.48
CA LEU A 185 -13.41 10.10 -5.19
C LEU A 185 -13.59 9.88 -3.69
N GLN A 186 -12.61 10.24 -2.86
CA GLN A 186 -12.69 10.16 -1.40
C GLN A 186 -13.86 10.97 -0.85
N ASN A 187 -13.99 12.23 -1.26
CA ASN A 187 -15.09 13.09 -0.84
C ASN A 187 -16.46 12.51 -1.20
N LEU A 188 -16.55 11.82 -2.34
CA LEU A 188 -17.77 11.16 -2.79
C LEU A 188 -18.10 9.94 -1.95
N VAL A 189 -17.13 9.05 -1.74
CA VAL A 189 -17.28 7.86 -0.87
C VAL A 189 -17.61 8.28 0.57
N ASP A 190 -17.04 9.38 1.05
CA ASP A 190 -17.36 9.95 2.37
C ASP A 190 -18.78 10.51 2.50
N ARG A 191 -19.45 10.85 1.39
CA ARG A 191 -20.89 11.17 1.42
C ARG A 191 -21.74 9.91 1.37
N LEU A 192 -21.36 8.96 0.51
CA LEU A 192 -22.07 7.69 0.32
C LEU A 192 -22.03 6.79 1.57
N LYS A 193 -20.97 6.86 2.38
CA LYS A 193 -20.87 6.10 3.64
C LYS A 193 -21.98 6.41 4.66
N ASN A 194 -22.59 7.59 4.56
CA ASN A 194 -23.69 7.98 5.45
C ASN A 194 -25.03 7.36 5.02
N ILE A 195 -25.08 6.77 3.81
CA ILE A 195 -26.29 6.19 3.22
C ILE A 195 -26.31 4.66 3.44
N GLY A 196 -25.16 4.00 3.37
CA GLY A 196 -25.06 2.56 3.59
C GLY A 196 -23.63 2.03 3.68
N ASP A 197 -23.50 0.79 4.16
CA ASP A 197 -22.21 0.14 4.45
C ASP A 197 -21.61 -0.61 3.27
N LEU A 198 -22.41 -0.85 2.22
CA LEU A 198 -22.01 -1.57 1.00
C LEU A 198 -22.08 -0.62 -0.20
N LEU A 199 -21.01 -0.62 -1.00
CA LEU A 199 -20.92 0.14 -2.23
C LEU A 199 -20.83 -0.84 -3.41
N SER A 200 -21.74 -0.68 -4.37
CA SER A 200 -21.60 -1.28 -5.69
C SER A 200 -20.65 -0.44 -6.54
N VAL A 201 -19.58 -1.06 -7.03
CA VAL A 201 -18.58 -0.45 -7.91
C VAL A 201 -18.63 -1.18 -9.23
N THR A 202 -18.88 -0.45 -10.31
CA THR A 202 -19.00 -1.02 -11.64
C THR A 202 -18.12 -0.27 -12.62
N VAL A 203 -17.35 -1.03 -13.40
CA VAL A 203 -16.40 -0.51 -14.37
C VAL A 203 -16.73 -1.09 -15.72
N THR A 204 -16.86 -0.23 -16.73
CA THR A 204 -17.14 -0.64 -18.11
C THR A 204 -15.87 -0.63 -18.97
N GLN A 205 -15.82 -1.50 -19.98
CA GLN A 205 -14.72 -1.58 -20.96
C GLN A 205 -14.64 -0.38 -21.92
N TYR A 206 -15.55 0.59 -21.79
CA TYR A 206 -15.52 1.84 -22.56
C TYR A 206 -15.25 3.09 -21.69
N GLY A 207 -14.99 2.91 -20.39
CA GLY A 207 -14.37 3.92 -19.54
C GLY A 207 -15.35 4.64 -18.64
N ASP A 208 -16.46 4.01 -18.29
CA ASP A 208 -17.40 4.56 -17.31
C ASP A 208 -17.22 3.82 -15.98
N LEU A 209 -17.11 4.58 -14.88
CA LEU A 209 -17.06 4.09 -13.51
C LEU A 209 -18.32 4.53 -12.78
N HIS A 210 -19.07 3.57 -12.27
CA HIS A 210 -20.30 3.77 -11.51
C HIS A 210 -20.07 3.37 -10.06
N LEU A 211 -20.46 4.26 -9.14
CA LEU A 211 -20.42 4.03 -7.69
C LEU A 211 -21.84 4.21 -7.16
N GLN A 212 -22.40 3.19 -6.55
CA GLN A 212 -23.81 3.20 -6.14
C GLN A 212 -24.01 2.53 -4.78
N VAL A 213 -24.75 3.20 -3.90
CA VAL A 213 -25.28 2.63 -2.65
C VAL A 213 -26.77 2.43 -2.84
N SER A 214 -27.24 1.20 -2.65
CA SER A 214 -28.64 0.83 -2.72
C SER A 214 -29.12 0.43 -1.33
N THR A 215 -30.18 1.08 -0.85
CA THR A 215 -30.87 0.75 0.40
C THR A 215 -32.33 0.39 0.10
N SER A 216 -33.10 -0.02 1.11
CA SER A 216 -34.54 -0.30 0.95
C SER A 216 -35.37 0.93 0.55
N LEU A 217 -34.88 2.15 0.82
CA LEU A 217 -35.61 3.40 0.60
C LEU A 217 -35.09 4.20 -0.59
N VAL A 218 -33.77 4.26 -0.76
CA VAL A 218 -33.13 5.11 -1.77
C VAL A 218 -31.95 4.41 -2.42
N THR A 219 -31.77 4.73 -3.70
CA THR A 219 -30.57 4.39 -4.46
C THR A 219 -29.86 5.69 -4.81
N VAL A 220 -28.63 5.83 -4.34
CA VAL A 220 -27.81 7.01 -4.60
C VAL A 220 -26.49 6.58 -5.19
N GLY A 221 -26.11 7.19 -6.30
CA GLY A 221 -24.86 6.86 -6.96
C GLY A 221 -24.28 8.04 -7.72
N SER A 222 -23.12 7.81 -8.30
CA SER A 222 -22.42 8.77 -9.13
C SER A 222 -21.68 8.04 -10.23
N GLU A 223 -21.53 8.74 -11.35
CA GLU A 223 -20.94 8.20 -12.56
C GLU A 223 -19.81 9.11 -13.02
N PHE A 224 -18.67 8.49 -13.30
CA PHE A 224 -17.53 9.13 -13.96
C PHE A 224 -17.44 8.57 -15.37
N LYS A 225 -17.63 9.44 -16.37
CA LYS A 225 -17.64 9.03 -17.78
C LYS A 225 -16.31 9.31 -18.47
N ARG A 226 -16.04 8.55 -19.53
CA ARG A 226 -14.89 8.78 -20.44
C ARG A 226 -13.54 8.78 -19.73
N LEU A 227 -13.40 7.92 -18.73
CA LEU A 227 -12.13 7.65 -18.07
C LEU A 227 -11.18 6.93 -19.04
N ARG A 228 -9.88 7.14 -18.83
CA ARG A 228 -8.86 6.51 -19.66
C ARG A 228 -8.76 5.03 -19.29
N ILE A 229 -8.80 4.17 -20.30
CA ILE A 229 -8.62 2.72 -20.14
C ILE A 229 -7.24 2.33 -20.64
N LEU A 230 -6.58 1.43 -19.91
CA LEU A 230 -5.44 0.67 -20.41
C LEU A 230 -5.87 -0.79 -20.57
N GLY A 231 -5.53 -1.40 -21.71
CA GLY A 231 -5.85 -2.79 -22.03
C GLY A 231 -7.08 -2.96 -22.93
N ALA A 232 -7.92 -3.97 -22.65
CA ALA A 232 -9.08 -4.33 -23.49
C ALA A 232 -10.12 -3.19 -23.48
N ARG A 233 -10.60 -2.83 -24.68
CA ARG A 233 -11.53 -1.71 -24.87
C ARG A 233 -12.69 -2.12 -25.77
N ALA A 234 -13.90 -1.90 -25.29
CA ALA A 234 -15.12 -1.99 -26.08
C ALA A 234 -15.52 -0.60 -26.62
N ASN A 235 -16.27 -0.59 -27.73
CA ASN A 235 -16.87 0.65 -28.22
C ASN A 235 -18.17 0.93 -27.46
N ALA A 236 -18.31 2.14 -26.91
CA ALA A 236 -19.52 2.54 -26.21
C ALA A 236 -20.75 2.45 -27.16
N PRO A 237 -21.82 1.75 -26.76
CA PRO A 237 -23.04 1.66 -27.56
C PRO A 237 -23.70 3.05 -27.74
N VAL A 238 -24.08 3.40 -28.97
CA VAL A 238 -24.72 4.69 -29.29
C VAL A 238 -26.13 4.82 -28.67
N VAL A 239 -26.78 3.68 -28.43
CA VAL A 239 -28.19 3.57 -27.98
C VAL A 239 -28.39 3.99 -26.51
N ASP A 240 -27.32 4.00 -25.72
CA ASP A 240 -27.40 4.10 -24.27
C ASP A 240 -27.57 5.54 -23.75
N GLN A 241 -27.42 6.58 -24.58
CA GLN A 241 -27.41 7.98 -24.13
C GLN A 241 -28.73 8.50 -23.53
N ASN A 242 -29.87 7.89 -23.89
CA ASN A 242 -31.20 8.32 -23.44
C ASN A 242 -31.75 7.51 -22.26
N VAL A 243 -30.98 6.55 -21.74
CA VAL A 243 -31.40 5.65 -20.67
C VAL A 243 -30.71 6.02 -19.35
N SER A 244 -31.37 5.79 -18.21
CA SER A 244 -30.80 6.06 -16.89
C SER A 244 -29.47 5.31 -16.69
N ALA A 245 -28.58 5.87 -15.86
CA ALA A 245 -27.26 5.28 -15.62
C ALA A 245 -27.33 3.85 -15.08
N THR A 246 -28.36 3.53 -14.29
CA THR A 246 -28.58 2.19 -13.72
C THR A 246 -28.92 1.16 -14.80
N ILE A 247 -29.81 1.49 -15.73
CA ILE A 247 -30.20 0.54 -16.80
C ILE A 247 -29.02 0.33 -17.76
N ARG A 248 -28.27 1.40 -18.09
CA ARG A 248 -27.04 1.26 -18.88
C ARG A 248 -26.03 0.31 -18.23
N MET A 249 -25.89 0.42 -16.91
CA MET A 249 -25.00 -0.44 -16.15
C MET A 249 -25.44 -1.91 -16.22
N GLU A 250 -26.73 -2.19 -15.99
CA GLU A 250 -27.29 -3.54 -16.09
C GLU A 250 -27.09 -4.14 -17.49
N MET A 251 -27.38 -3.37 -18.54
CA MET A 251 -27.18 -3.81 -19.93
C MET A 251 -25.70 -4.08 -20.26
N ALA A 252 -24.77 -3.26 -19.76
CA ALA A 252 -23.34 -3.46 -19.97
C ALA A 252 -22.81 -4.70 -19.23
N VAL A 253 -23.34 -4.99 -18.03
CA VAL A 253 -23.02 -6.20 -17.28
C VAL A 253 -23.58 -7.44 -17.99
N GLU A 254 -24.83 -7.41 -18.47
CA GLU A 254 -25.44 -8.50 -19.24
C GLU A 254 -24.68 -8.82 -20.53
N ARG A 255 -24.11 -7.79 -21.18
CA ARG A 255 -23.28 -7.95 -22.39
C ARG A 255 -21.86 -8.46 -22.09
N GLY A 256 -21.46 -8.57 -20.81
CA GLY A 256 -20.09 -8.89 -20.43
C GLY A 256 -19.09 -7.76 -20.71
N GLU A 257 -19.58 -6.55 -20.99
CA GLU A 257 -18.77 -5.36 -21.28
C GLU A 257 -18.49 -4.53 -20.00
N ALA A 258 -19.05 -4.94 -18.86
CA ALA A 258 -18.82 -4.34 -17.56
C ALA A 258 -18.67 -5.38 -16.45
N LEU A 259 -17.85 -5.05 -15.47
CA LEU A 259 -17.68 -5.82 -14.23
C LEU A 259 -18.28 -5.03 -13.08
N SER A 260 -19.07 -5.69 -12.23
CA SER A 260 -19.68 -5.10 -11.05
C SER A 260 -19.32 -5.90 -9.81
N VAL A 261 -18.90 -5.22 -8.75
CA VAL A 261 -18.59 -5.83 -7.46
C VAL A 261 -19.22 -5.04 -6.32
N GLN A 262 -19.53 -5.72 -5.23
CA GLN A 262 -19.90 -5.07 -3.98
C GLN A 262 -18.71 -5.06 -3.03
N VAL A 263 -18.40 -3.89 -2.48
CA VAL A 263 -17.30 -3.71 -1.53
C VAL A 263 -17.79 -3.08 -0.23
N SER A 264 -17.15 -3.43 0.87
CA SER A 264 -17.38 -2.74 2.15
C SER A 264 -16.91 -1.29 2.06
N MET A 265 -17.80 -0.36 2.40
CA MET A 265 -17.49 1.07 2.45
C MET A 265 -16.30 1.35 3.37
N LYS A 266 -16.24 0.67 4.51
CA LYS A 266 -15.13 0.79 5.48
C LYS A 266 -13.79 0.42 4.88
N HIS A 267 -13.74 -0.63 4.06
CA HIS A 267 -12.50 -1.09 3.42
C HIS A 267 -12.09 -0.17 2.26
N LEU A 268 -13.06 0.32 1.48
CA LEU A 268 -12.78 1.26 0.41
C LEU A 268 -12.25 2.60 0.94
N VAL A 269 -12.87 3.16 1.98
CA VAL A 269 -12.41 4.42 2.61
C VAL A 269 -10.97 4.29 3.13
N LYS A 270 -10.61 3.14 3.70
CA LYS A 270 -9.23 2.85 4.12
C LYS A 270 -8.28 2.75 2.92
N SER A 271 -8.70 2.09 1.84
CA SER A 271 -7.89 1.93 0.63
C SER A 271 -7.58 3.28 -0.04
N LEU A 272 -8.58 4.18 -0.07
CA LEU A 272 -8.43 5.53 -0.62
C LEU A 272 -7.45 6.41 0.15
N GLN A 273 -7.00 6.01 1.35
CA GLN A 273 -5.93 6.71 2.09
C GLN A 273 -4.58 6.66 1.36
N CYS A 274 -4.44 5.82 0.33
CA CYS A 274 -3.29 5.81 -0.57
C CYS A 274 -3.07 7.16 -1.29
N HIS A 275 -4.07 8.06 -1.36
CA HIS A 275 -3.90 9.42 -1.90
C HIS A 275 -2.79 10.21 -1.16
N LEU A 276 -2.54 9.91 0.12
CA LEU A 276 -1.45 10.50 0.90
C LEU A 276 -0.07 10.19 0.29
N ALA A 277 0.05 9.10 -0.46
CA ALA A 277 1.26 8.75 -1.19
C ALA A 277 1.51 9.64 -2.43
N LYS A 278 0.54 10.50 -2.79
CA LYS A 278 0.56 11.40 -3.96
C LYS A 278 0.98 10.66 -5.24
N PRO A 279 0.20 9.67 -5.69
CA PRO A 279 0.51 8.92 -6.89
C PRO A 279 0.40 9.80 -8.13
N ASP A 280 1.29 9.61 -9.11
CA ASP A 280 1.23 10.31 -10.40
C ASP A 280 0.05 9.82 -11.26
N CYS A 281 -0.35 8.56 -11.07
CA CYS A 281 -1.50 7.95 -11.73
C CYS A 281 -2.12 6.89 -10.80
N THR A 282 -3.44 6.72 -10.89
CA THR A 282 -4.14 5.66 -10.16
C THR A 282 -5.06 4.91 -11.09
N PHE A 283 -4.98 3.59 -11.05
CA PHE A 283 -5.80 2.69 -11.83
C PHE A 283 -6.64 1.82 -10.90
N TYR A 284 -7.90 1.64 -11.25
CA TYR A 284 -8.82 0.74 -10.59
C TYR A 284 -9.12 -0.42 -11.52
N VAL A 285 -9.19 -1.62 -10.93
CA VAL A 285 -9.69 -2.78 -11.63
C VAL A 285 -10.57 -3.60 -10.73
N LEU A 286 -11.50 -4.29 -11.37
CA LEU A 286 -12.32 -5.31 -10.78
C LEU A 286 -11.83 -6.65 -11.30
N LEU A 287 -11.45 -7.53 -10.37
CA LEU A 287 -11.10 -8.91 -10.68
C LEU A 287 -12.33 -9.78 -10.41
N PRO A 288 -12.77 -10.61 -11.37
CA PRO A 288 -13.72 -11.66 -11.06
C PRO A 288 -13.07 -12.56 -10.01
N MET A 289 -13.79 -12.85 -8.93
CA MET A 289 -13.29 -13.74 -7.89
C MET A 289 -13.15 -15.13 -8.51
N VAL A 290 -11.93 -15.53 -8.87
CA VAL A 290 -11.64 -16.90 -9.24
C VAL A 290 -11.72 -17.70 -7.95
N LEU A 291 -12.88 -18.32 -7.70
CA LEU A 291 -13.00 -19.38 -6.70
C LEU A 291 -12.04 -20.49 -7.11
N ALA A 292 -10.87 -20.53 -6.50
CA ALA A 292 -9.96 -21.66 -6.51
C ALA A 292 -10.35 -22.65 -5.41
#